data_AF-A4F0I0-F1
#
_entry.id   AF-A4F0I0-F1
#
_cell.length_a   1.000
_cell.length_b   1.000
_cell.length_c   1.000
_cell.angle_alpha   90.00
_cell.angle_beta   90.00
_cell.angle_gamma   90.00
#
_symmetry.space_group_name_H-M   'P 1'
#
loop_
_entity.id
_entity.type
_entity.pdbx_description
1 polymer ?
#
loop_
_entity_poly.entity_id
_entity_poly.type
_entity_poly.pdbx_seq_one_letter_code
_entity_poly.pdbx_strand_id
1 'polypeptide(L)'
;MSTTLQLSEPFGTLSYREAGSGEPLVLIHGVGMQSAAWHPQIEALSRSNRVLALDMPGHGGTSPLPQGSDLPDYVAWLHAALTALGTGPVNLAGHSMGALIAGGFAVEHPELLRRVALLNGVFRREAPARAAVVSRAEEIQTGQIDLETPLQRWFGSSAADQKAQQEVAGWLSEVDLGGYATAYRAFARGDATYAGRFGGIACPLLALTGEDDPNSTPAMAQAMAEAAPRGSAVALTGRHMVNLTAADAVNDHLSQWLNQAEHIDPKEQEGHTMAKDMQTSDPRALRDAFGTFMTGVTVVTTHGLDGAPVGFTANSFTSVSLDPPLVLVCLANSSRNYEALTQAPGFAVNILAEGQKDISNTFARPSEDRFAQVDWHQGPHGAPVLAGTSAWFDCSMHKTVPAGDHVILIGKVEAFDTSTAPGLGYARGAYVTPAAEAEALAKGARLVVSALVERSGEVLLVDDGNGGLTLPQMEVGRSGASAALTQLIEASGLSADPGFIYSVFEDAAREHQHISFLCQAAEGAPKQGCFTALTPSTLMDIADPAMRIMLERFAKESHMGNYGVYFGNQISGNVRKIVSGS
;
A
#
# COMPACT_ATOMS: atom_id res chain seq x y z
N MET A 1 -18.93 -4.88 22.31
CA MET A 1 -20.17 -4.13 21.98
C MET A 1 -20.33 -4.14 20.48
N SER A 2 -21.55 -4.01 19.94
CA SER A 2 -21.76 -3.83 18.51
C SER A 2 -21.61 -2.35 18.13
N THR A 3 -21.14 -2.13 16.91
CA THR A 3 -20.97 -0.83 16.25
C THR A 3 -21.98 -0.73 15.11
N THR A 4 -22.53 0.46 14.88
CA THR A 4 -23.48 0.70 13.77
C THR A 4 -22.85 1.63 12.73
N LEU A 5 -23.02 1.28 11.45
CA LEU A 5 -22.54 2.03 10.29
C LEU A 5 -23.69 2.26 9.30
N GLN A 6 -23.77 3.46 8.71
CA GLN A 6 -24.74 3.75 7.66
C GLN A 6 -24.23 3.22 6.31
N LEU A 7 -25.05 2.42 5.63
CA LEU A 7 -24.81 1.97 4.26
C LEU A 7 -25.52 2.90 3.26
N SER A 8 -25.07 2.86 2.01
CA SER A 8 -25.79 3.51 0.92
C SER A 8 -27.19 2.90 0.76
N GLU A 9 -28.15 3.72 0.33
CA GLU A 9 -29.47 3.23 -0.09
C GLU A 9 -29.31 2.09 -1.12
N PRO A 10 -30.11 1.00 -1.05
CA PRO A 10 -31.27 0.80 -0.18
C PRO A 10 -30.98 0.05 1.15
N PHE A 11 -29.72 -0.04 1.57
CA PHE A 11 -29.30 -1.03 2.58
C PHE A 11 -29.39 -0.56 4.05
N GLY A 12 -29.75 0.70 4.29
CA GLY A 12 -29.97 1.22 5.64
C GLY A 12 -28.72 1.16 6.53
N THR A 13 -28.86 0.61 7.73
CA THR A 13 -27.76 0.48 8.72
C THR A 13 -27.20 -0.93 8.80
N LEU A 14 -25.88 -1.03 8.96
CA LEU A 14 -25.14 -2.24 9.33
C LEU A 14 -24.81 -2.20 10.82
N SER A 15 -25.15 -3.26 11.55
CA SER A 15 -24.62 -3.55 12.89
C SER A 15 -23.56 -4.64 12.81
N TYR A 16 -22.45 -4.48 13.51
CA TYR A 16 -21.36 -5.45 13.51
C TYR A 16 -20.54 -5.42 14.80
N ARG A 17 -19.73 -6.45 15.02
CA ARG A 17 -18.74 -6.51 16.10
C ARG A 17 -17.35 -6.53 15.50
N GLU A 18 -16.44 -5.81 16.13
CA GLU A 18 -15.05 -5.71 15.71
C GLU A 18 -14.11 -6.04 16.86
N ALA A 19 -13.07 -6.83 16.58
CA ALA A 19 -12.01 -7.12 17.54
C ALA A 19 -10.68 -7.42 16.80
N GLY A 20 -9.57 -7.12 17.46
CA GLY A 20 -8.23 -7.42 16.95
C GLY A 20 -7.73 -6.44 15.90
N SER A 21 -6.60 -6.79 15.30
CA SER A 21 -5.92 -6.04 14.23
C SER A 21 -5.24 -7.02 13.28
N GLY A 22 -4.84 -6.55 12.09
CA GLY A 22 -4.22 -7.39 11.05
C GLY A 22 -5.12 -7.62 9.85
N GLU A 23 -4.91 -8.74 9.15
CA GLU A 23 -5.65 -9.05 7.91
C GLU A 23 -7.15 -9.24 8.21
N PRO A 24 -8.05 -8.60 7.43
CA PRO A 24 -9.49 -8.63 7.72
C PRO A 24 -10.08 -10.03 7.55
N LEU A 25 -10.79 -10.47 8.59
CA LEU A 25 -11.64 -11.67 8.59
C LEU A 25 -13.09 -11.24 8.85
N VAL A 26 -13.95 -11.44 7.87
CA VAL A 26 -15.38 -11.12 7.92
C VAL A 26 -16.17 -12.38 8.24
N LEU A 27 -17.06 -12.32 9.23
CA LEU A 27 -17.88 -13.43 9.70
C LEU A 27 -19.37 -13.11 9.52
N ILE A 28 -20.11 -13.97 8.81
CA ILE A 28 -21.55 -13.82 8.56
C ILE A 28 -22.31 -15.00 9.20
N HIS A 29 -23.26 -14.73 10.08
CA HIS A 29 -24.03 -15.75 10.80
C HIS A 29 -25.19 -16.35 9.98
N GLY A 30 -25.84 -17.39 10.52
CA GLY A 30 -27.02 -18.04 9.92
C GLY A 30 -28.37 -17.36 10.25
N VAL A 31 -29.46 -17.81 9.61
CA VAL A 31 -30.81 -17.28 9.86
C VAL A 31 -31.22 -17.50 11.32
N GLY A 32 -31.80 -16.47 11.94
CA GLY A 32 -32.28 -16.52 13.32
C GLY A 32 -31.18 -16.36 14.38
N MET A 33 -29.99 -15.92 13.97
CA MET A 33 -28.87 -15.63 14.86
C MET A 33 -28.47 -14.15 14.79
N GLN A 34 -27.35 -13.80 15.42
CA GLN A 34 -26.69 -12.50 15.33
C GLN A 34 -25.17 -12.67 15.38
N SER A 35 -24.41 -11.60 15.12
CA SER A 35 -22.94 -11.54 15.18
C SER A 35 -22.34 -12.10 16.47
N ALA A 36 -23.07 -12.06 17.59
CA ALA A 36 -22.64 -12.65 18.86
C ALA A 36 -22.45 -14.18 18.80
N ALA A 37 -23.08 -14.87 17.86
CA ALA A 37 -22.91 -16.32 17.64
C ALA A 37 -21.49 -16.71 17.20
N TRP A 38 -20.65 -15.73 16.86
CA TRP A 38 -19.24 -15.94 16.54
C TRP A 38 -18.32 -15.71 17.73
N HIS A 39 -18.83 -15.53 18.96
CA HIS A 39 -17.98 -15.17 20.11
C HIS A 39 -16.74 -16.07 20.31
N PRO A 40 -16.78 -17.41 20.12
CA PRO A 40 -15.57 -18.23 20.28
C PRO A 40 -14.53 -17.94 19.20
N GLN A 41 -14.98 -17.69 17.96
CA GLN A 41 -14.11 -17.37 16.83
C GLN A 41 -13.55 -15.95 16.95
N ILE A 42 -14.36 -14.99 17.40
CA ILE A 42 -13.91 -13.62 17.68
C ILE A 42 -12.80 -13.66 18.72
N GLU A 43 -12.99 -14.36 19.84
CA GLU A 43 -11.99 -14.44 20.93
C GLU A 43 -10.67 -15.08 20.50
N ALA A 44 -10.73 -16.14 19.68
CA ALA A 44 -9.54 -16.86 19.23
C ALA A 44 -8.81 -16.13 18.10
N LEU A 45 -9.54 -15.73 17.05
CA LEU A 45 -8.96 -15.25 15.79
C LEU A 45 -8.61 -13.76 15.83
N SER A 46 -9.18 -12.98 16.76
CA SER A 46 -8.78 -11.56 16.93
C SER A 46 -7.35 -11.37 17.44
N ARG A 47 -6.67 -12.46 17.82
CA ARG A 47 -5.26 -12.44 18.24
C ARG A 47 -4.30 -12.22 17.07
N SER A 48 -4.71 -12.56 15.85
CA SER A 48 -3.91 -12.45 14.63
C SER A 48 -4.59 -11.67 13.50
N ASN A 49 -5.91 -11.49 13.58
CA ASN A 49 -6.71 -10.90 12.52
C ASN A 49 -7.58 -9.76 13.02
N ARG A 50 -7.92 -8.84 12.13
CA ARG A 50 -9.00 -7.88 12.35
C ARG A 50 -10.32 -8.59 12.06
N VAL A 51 -11.02 -9.04 13.09
CA VAL A 51 -12.27 -9.80 12.96
C VAL A 51 -13.47 -8.86 12.94
N LEU A 52 -14.29 -8.98 11.90
CA LEU A 52 -15.52 -8.21 11.65
C LEU A 52 -16.71 -9.18 11.56
N ALA A 53 -17.45 -9.36 12.65
CA ALA A 53 -18.66 -10.20 12.65
C ALA A 53 -19.89 -9.34 12.39
N LEU A 54 -20.53 -9.52 11.22
CA LEU A 54 -21.65 -8.69 10.79
C LEU A 54 -22.98 -9.30 11.21
N ASP A 55 -23.91 -8.47 11.66
CA ASP A 55 -25.32 -8.84 11.72
C ASP A 55 -25.90 -8.74 10.29
N MET A 56 -26.47 -9.82 9.77
CA MET A 56 -27.06 -9.81 8.43
C MET A 56 -28.43 -9.09 8.42
N PRO A 57 -28.96 -8.67 7.26
CA PRO A 57 -30.20 -7.91 7.20
C PRO A 57 -31.37 -8.55 7.94
N GLY A 58 -32.08 -7.76 8.74
CA GLY A 58 -33.20 -8.20 9.56
C GLY A 58 -32.81 -8.97 10.83
N HIS A 59 -31.53 -8.97 11.19
CA HIS A 59 -31.00 -9.62 12.38
C HIS A 59 -30.13 -8.64 13.18
N GLY A 60 -30.04 -8.86 14.49
CA GLY A 60 -29.30 -7.97 15.39
C GLY A 60 -29.73 -6.51 15.24
N GLY A 61 -28.77 -5.62 14.96
CA GLY A 61 -29.04 -4.20 14.71
C GLY A 61 -29.06 -3.77 13.24
N THR A 62 -28.98 -4.70 12.28
CA THR A 62 -28.91 -4.38 10.84
C THR A 62 -30.31 -4.21 10.26
N SER A 63 -30.48 -3.14 9.46
CA SER A 63 -31.75 -2.85 8.78
C SER A 63 -32.22 -4.03 7.90
N PRO A 64 -33.53 -4.34 7.85
CA PRO A 64 -34.05 -5.41 7.00
C PRO A 64 -33.99 -5.04 5.51
N LEU A 65 -33.82 -6.05 4.66
CA LEU A 65 -34.04 -5.90 3.22
C LEU A 65 -35.54 -5.90 2.90
N PRO A 66 -35.96 -5.35 1.74
CA PRO A 66 -37.35 -5.38 1.29
C PRO A 66 -37.95 -6.79 1.28
N GLN A 67 -39.23 -6.90 1.59
CA GLN A 67 -39.94 -8.17 1.52
C GLN A 67 -39.84 -8.77 0.10
N GLY A 68 -39.53 -10.06 0.02
CA GLY A 68 -39.37 -10.76 -1.26
C GLY A 68 -37.93 -10.75 -1.80
N SER A 69 -36.99 -10.09 -1.12
CA SER A 69 -35.56 -10.22 -1.43
C SER A 69 -35.11 -11.68 -1.42
N ASP A 70 -34.21 -12.01 -2.34
CA ASP A 70 -33.63 -13.34 -2.54
C ASP A 70 -32.12 -13.31 -2.26
N LEU A 71 -31.45 -14.47 -2.36
CA LEU A 71 -30.02 -14.58 -2.04
C LEU A 71 -29.12 -13.54 -2.73
N PRO A 72 -29.31 -13.17 -4.02
CA PRO A 72 -28.52 -12.12 -4.67
C PRO A 72 -28.59 -10.76 -3.97
N ASP A 73 -29.73 -10.39 -3.39
CA ASP A 73 -29.86 -9.12 -2.66
C ASP A 73 -29.01 -9.10 -1.39
N TYR A 74 -28.88 -10.26 -0.72
CA TYR A 74 -27.97 -10.42 0.43
C TYR A 74 -26.50 -10.37 0.02
N VAL A 75 -26.15 -10.86 -1.18
CA VAL A 75 -24.78 -10.73 -1.73
C VAL A 75 -24.48 -9.27 -2.05
N ALA A 76 -25.42 -8.55 -2.67
CA ALA A 76 -25.29 -7.12 -2.95
C ALA A 76 -25.19 -6.29 -1.65
N TRP A 77 -25.94 -6.66 -0.61
CA TRP A 77 -25.80 -6.07 0.72
C TRP A 77 -24.38 -6.28 1.29
N LEU A 78 -23.82 -7.49 1.19
CA LEU A 78 -22.47 -7.74 1.68
C LEU A 78 -21.43 -6.89 0.92
N HIS A 79 -21.60 -6.72 -0.39
CA HIS A 79 -20.74 -5.82 -1.18
C HIS A 79 -20.79 -4.38 -0.67
N ALA A 80 -21.99 -3.85 -0.41
CA ALA A 80 -22.17 -2.52 0.15
C ALA A 80 -21.58 -2.40 1.57
N ALA A 81 -21.73 -3.44 2.40
CA ALA A 81 -21.17 -3.49 3.74
C ALA A 81 -19.63 -3.45 3.73
N LEU A 82 -18.98 -4.28 2.91
CA LEU A 82 -17.51 -4.29 2.79
C LEU A 82 -16.97 -2.96 2.24
N THR A 83 -17.68 -2.38 1.26
CA THR A 83 -17.33 -1.06 0.70
C THR A 83 -17.38 0.02 1.78
N ALA A 84 -18.45 0.07 2.58
CA ALA A 84 -18.61 1.06 3.64
C ALA A 84 -17.59 0.87 4.78
N LEU A 85 -17.21 -0.38 5.07
CA LEU A 85 -16.15 -0.70 6.04
C LEU A 85 -14.74 -0.36 5.54
N GLY A 86 -14.60 0.02 4.27
CA GLY A 86 -13.30 0.35 3.66
C GLY A 86 -12.33 -0.82 3.69
N THR A 87 -12.84 -2.05 3.53
CA THR A 87 -12.05 -3.27 3.66
C THR A 87 -12.04 -4.07 2.35
N GLY A 88 -10.92 -4.73 2.06
CA GLY A 88 -10.76 -5.57 0.88
C GLY A 88 -9.32 -5.61 0.37
N PRO A 89 -8.84 -6.73 -0.19
CA PRO A 89 -9.49 -8.06 -0.20
C PRO A 89 -9.58 -8.67 1.21
N VAL A 90 -10.64 -9.44 1.51
CA VAL A 90 -10.89 -10.02 2.85
C VAL A 90 -10.86 -11.55 2.87
N ASN A 91 -10.64 -12.11 4.06
CA ASN A 91 -11.00 -13.50 4.35
C ASN A 91 -12.48 -13.52 4.74
N LEU A 92 -13.31 -14.33 4.08
CA LEU A 92 -14.75 -14.36 4.35
C LEU A 92 -15.17 -15.73 4.87
N ALA A 93 -15.78 -15.78 6.05
CA ALA A 93 -16.40 -16.99 6.57
C ALA A 93 -17.89 -16.79 6.84
N GLY A 94 -18.70 -17.76 6.43
CA GLY A 94 -20.14 -17.73 6.59
C GLY A 94 -20.68 -19.01 7.21
N HIS A 95 -21.66 -18.89 8.11
CA HIS A 95 -22.37 -20.02 8.70
C HIS A 95 -23.79 -20.13 8.16
N SER A 96 -24.22 -21.32 7.73
CA SER A 96 -25.59 -21.60 7.26
C SER A 96 -26.03 -20.64 6.13
N MET A 97 -26.98 -19.73 6.35
CA MET A 97 -27.30 -18.66 5.37
C MET A 97 -26.09 -17.77 5.06
N GLY A 98 -25.26 -17.45 6.05
CA GLY A 98 -23.99 -16.76 5.83
C GLY A 98 -23.08 -17.51 4.87
N ALA A 99 -23.11 -18.86 4.86
CA ALA A 99 -22.35 -19.65 3.89
C ALA A 99 -22.90 -19.51 2.46
N LEU A 100 -24.23 -19.43 2.29
CA LEU A 100 -24.82 -19.14 0.98
C LEU A 100 -24.43 -17.74 0.48
N ILE A 101 -24.44 -16.74 1.37
CA ILE A 101 -24.02 -15.38 1.06
C ILE A 101 -22.54 -15.36 0.70
N ALA A 102 -21.68 -16.00 1.49
CA ALA A 102 -20.24 -16.04 1.25
C ALA A 102 -19.88 -16.77 -0.05
N GLY A 103 -20.54 -17.91 -0.34
CA GLY A 103 -20.36 -18.62 -1.59
C GLY A 103 -20.83 -17.82 -2.81
N GLY A 104 -21.96 -17.11 -2.69
CA GLY A 104 -22.42 -16.19 -3.73
C GLY A 104 -21.48 -15.01 -3.93
N PHE A 105 -20.96 -14.45 -2.84
CA PHE A 105 -19.99 -13.35 -2.89
C PHE A 105 -18.68 -13.76 -3.54
N ALA A 106 -18.20 -14.98 -3.27
CA ALA A 106 -17.01 -15.53 -3.92
C ALA A 106 -17.18 -15.75 -5.43
N VAL A 107 -18.43 -15.92 -5.88
CA VAL A 107 -18.77 -16.06 -7.30
C VAL A 107 -18.96 -14.71 -8.01
N GLU A 108 -19.55 -13.72 -7.33
CA GLU A 108 -19.87 -12.41 -7.90
C GLU A 108 -18.73 -11.39 -7.77
N HIS A 109 -17.96 -11.46 -6.68
CA HIS A 109 -16.93 -10.49 -6.30
C HIS A 109 -15.60 -11.17 -5.92
N PRO A 110 -15.02 -12.02 -6.79
CA PRO A 110 -13.79 -12.75 -6.48
C PRO A 110 -12.61 -11.81 -6.17
N GLU A 111 -12.57 -10.60 -6.73
CA GLU A 111 -11.53 -9.59 -6.53
C GLU A 111 -11.48 -9.03 -5.10
N LEU A 112 -12.58 -9.16 -4.35
CA LEU A 112 -12.68 -8.70 -2.97
C LEU A 112 -12.36 -9.80 -1.95
N LEU A 113 -12.02 -11.01 -2.39
CA LEU A 113 -11.73 -12.15 -1.51
C LEU A 113 -10.32 -12.68 -1.65
N ARG A 114 -9.66 -12.91 -0.51
CA ARG A 114 -8.45 -13.73 -0.43
C ARG A 114 -8.76 -15.22 -0.36
N ARG A 115 -9.84 -15.56 0.35
CA ARG A 115 -10.29 -16.93 0.62
C ARG A 115 -11.71 -16.92 1.18
N VAL A 116 -12.41 -18.04 1.02
CA VAL A 116 -13.78 -18.22 1.54
C VAL A 116 -13.93 -19.49 2.39
N ALA A 117 -14.63 -19.40 3.52
CA ALA A 117 -14.98 -20.53 4.38
C ALA A 117 -16.50 -20.65 4.55
N LEU A 118 -17.04 -21.83 4.28
CA LEU A 118 -18.47 -22.14 4.24
C LEU A 118 -18.79 -23.17 5.34
N LEU A 119 -19.27 -22.68 6.48
CA LEU A 119 -19.59 -23.49 7.66
C LEU A 119 -21.06 -23.90 7.64
N ASN A 120 -21.35 -25.19 7.79
CA ASN A 120 -22.71 -25.75 7.80
C ASN A 120 -23.58 -25.23 6.65
N GLY A 121 -22.98 -25.05 5.46
CA GLY A 121 -23.67 -24.58 4.26
C GLY A 121 -24.48 -25.69 3.59
N VAL A 122 -25.62 -25.32 2.99
CA VAL A 122 -26.43 -26.21 2.16
C VAL A 122 -26.01 -26.10 0.70
N PHE A 123 -26.01 -27.22 -0.03
CA PHE A 123 -25.59 -27.25 -1.44
C PHE A 123 -26.45 -28.22 -2.23
N ARG A 124 -27.19 -27.73 -3.24
CA ARG A 124 -28.03 -28.53 -4.16
C ARG A 124 -28.86 -29.61 -3.45
N ARG A 125 -29.69 -29.21 -2.48
CA ARG A 125 -30.63 -30.09 -1.77
C ARG A 125 -31.46 -30.91 -2.77
N GLU A 126 -31.72 -32.16 -2.39
CA GLU A 126 -32.64 -33.02 -3.14
C GLU A 126 -34.07 -32.45 -3.10
N ALA A 127 -34.90 -32.84 -4.08
CA ALA A 127 -36.24 -32.30 -4.23
C ALA A 127 -37.12 -32.42 -2.95
N PRO A 128 -37.12 -33.54 -2.20
CA PRO A 128 -37.90 -33.62 -0.96
C PRO A 128 -37.40 -32.68 0.13
N ALA A 129 -36.08 -32.60 0.33
CA ALA A 129 -35.47 -31.70 1.31
C ALA A 129 -35.71 -30.23 0.95
N ARG A 130 -35.61 -29.87 -0.34
CA ARG A 130 -35.93 -28.52 -0.83
C ARG A 130 -37.41 -28.19 -0.61
N ALA A 131 -38.32 -29.10 -0.96
CA ALA A 131 -39.76 -28.90 -0.78
C ALA A 131 -40.12 -28.68 0.70
N ALA A 132 -39.51 -29.44 1.62
CA ALA A 132 -39.73 -29.29 3.06
C ALA A 132 -39.30 -27.89 3.57
N VAL A 133 -38.13 -27.41 3.16
CA VAL A 133 -37.64 -26.08 3.58
C VAL A 133 -38.42 -24.94 2.93
N VAL A 134 -38.87 -25.10 1.68
CA VAL A 134 -39.73 -24.10 1.00
C VAL A 134 -41.11 -24.03 1.65
N SER A 135 -41.74 -25.17 1.94
CA SER A 135 -43.01 -25.23 2.70
C SER A 135 -42.86 -24.52 4.03
N ARG A 136 -41.74 -24.75 4.72
CA ARG A 136 -41.45 -24.09 5.99
C ARG A 136 -41.31 -22.56 5.86
N ALA A 137 -40.69 -22.09 4.77
CA ALA A 137 -40.59 -20.66 4.50
C ALA A 137 -41.97 -20.02 4.29
N GLU A 138 -42.88 -20.72 3.61
CA GLU A 138 -44.26 -20.27 3.38
C GLU A 138 -45.06 -20.21 4.70
N GLU A 139 -44.93 -21.21 5.57
CA GLU A 139 -45.50 -21.20 6.92
C GLU A 139 -45.03 -19.98 7.73
N ILE A 140 -43.71 -19.74 7.79
CA ILE A 140 -43.13 -18.59 8.49
C ILE A 140 -43.68 -17.28 7.93
N GLN A 141 -43.80 -17.15 6.60
CA GLN A 141 -44.35 -15.95 5.95
C GLN A 141 -45.83 -15.70 6.30
N THR A 142 -46.60 -16.77 6.56
CA THR A 142 -48.00 -16.66 7.04
C THR A 142 -48.12 -16.47 8.56
N GLY A 143 -47.00 -16.34 9.28
CA GLY A 143 -46.95 -16.11 10.73
C GLY A 143 -46.89 -17.39 11.58
N GLN A 144 -46.78 -18.57 10.96
CA GLN A 144 -46.61 -19.84 11.67
C GLN A 144 -45.13 -20.09 12.01
N ILE A 145 -44.68 -19.46 13.09
CA ILE A 145 -43.29 -19.52 13.53
C ILE A 145 -43.17 -20.53 14.67
N ASP A 146 -42.35 -21.55 14.44
CA ASP A 146 -41.93 -22.55 15.43
C ASP A 146 -40.40 -22.48 15.53
N LEU A 147 -39.97 -22.04 16.70
CA LEU A 147 -38.59 -21.78 17.07
C LEU A 147 -37.95 -22.99 17.79
N GLU A 148 -38.74 -23.98 18.18
CA GLU A 148 -38.26 -25.13 18.96
C GLU A 148 -37.72 -26.25 18.06
N THR A 149 -38.42 -26.56 16.96
CA THR A 149 -38.00 -27.60 16.01
C THR A 149 -36.62 -27.34 15.38
N PRO A 150 -36.23 -26.10 15.02
CA PRO A 150 -34.85 -25.81 14.61
C PRO A 150 -33.82 -26.14 15.69
N LEU A 151 -34.07 -25.78 16.96
CA LEU A 151 -33.14 -26.02 18.06
C LEU A 151 -32.90 -27.53 18.28
N GLN A 152 -33.94 -28.36 18.20
CA GLN A 152 -33.80 -29.82 18.32
C GLN A 152 -32.99 -30.44 17.17
N ARG A 153 -32.95 -29.80 16.00
CA ARG A 153 -32.15 -30.23 14.84
C ARG A 153 -30.72 -29.73 14.92
N TRP A 154 -30.51 -28.52 15.46
CA TRP A 154 -29.23 -27.84 15.46
C TRP A 154 -28.26 -28.34 16.52
N PHE A 155 -28.78 -28.92 17.60
CA PHE A 155 -28.00 -29.32 18.77
C PHE A 155 -28.13 -30.81 19.07
N GLY A 156 -27.08 -31.37 19.67
CA GLY A 156 -27.09 -32.68 20.32
C GLY A 156 -27.60 -32.61 21.75
N SER A 157 -27.23 -33.59 22.57
CA SER A 157 -27.68 -33.71 23.96
C SER A 157 -26.57 -33.43 25.00
N SER A 158 -25.38 -33.02 24.58
CA SER A 158 -24.27 -32.76 25.50
C SER A 158 -24.52 -31.51 26.36
N ALA A 159 -23.77 -31.33 27.45
CA ALA A 159 -23.88 -30.13 28.27
C ALA A 159 -23.46 -28.86 27.49
N ALA A 160 -22.48 -28.97 26.60
CA ALA A 160 -22.06 -27.87 25.73
C ALA A 160 -23.16 -27.52 24.72
N ASP A 161 -23.82 -28.53 24.14
CA ASP A 161 -24.98 -28.34 23.27
C ASP A 161 -26.12 -27.63 23.99
N GLN A 162 -26.48 -28.06 25.20
CA GLN A 162 -27.58 -27.45 25.97
C GLN A 162 -27.32 -25.99 26.30
N LYS A 163 -26.07 -25.64 26.67
CA LYS A 163 -25.70 -24.24 26.93
C LYS A 163 -25.81 -23.40 25.65
N ALA A 164 -25.21 -23.85 24.55
CA ALA A 164 -25.27 -23.15 23.29
C ALA A 164 -26.72 -23.06 22.75
N GLN A 165 -27.54 -24.09 22.96
CA GLN A 165 -28.95 -24.10 22.60
C GLN A 165 -29.74 -23.02 23.34
N GLN A 166 -29.48 -22.81 24.64
CA GLN A 166 -30.15 -21.76 25.41
C GLN A 166 -29.77 -20.36 24.89
N GLU A 167 -28.50 -20.13 24.57
CA GLU A 167 -28.03 -18.86 24.01
C GLU A 167 -28.69 -18.59 22.64
N VAL A 168 -28.70 -19.59 21.75
CA VAL A 168 -29.33 -19.48 20.43
C VAL A 168 -30.85 -19.34 20.52
N ALA A 169 -31.50 -20.01 21.46
CA ALA A 169 -32.94 -19.85 21.71
C ALA A 169 -33.27 -18.40 22.10
N GLY A 170 -32.43 -17.78 22.93
CA GLY A 170 -32.56 -16.36 23.28
C GLY A 170 -32.54 -15.47 22.04
N TRP A 171 -31.51 -15.58 21.20
CA TRP A 171 -31.40 -14.76 19.98
C TRP A 171 -32.54 -15.00 19.00
N LEU A 172 -32.95 -16.25 18.84
CA LEU A 172 -34.03 -16.61 17.94
C LEU A 172 -35.38 -16.05 18.39
N SER A 173 -35.58 -15.89 19.70
CA SER A 173 -36.79 -15.28 20.28
C SER A 173 -36.87 -13.75 20.10
N GLU A 174 -35.74 -13.09 19.84
CA GLU A 174 -35.61 -11.63 19.72
C GLU A 174 -35.56 -11.16 18.25
N VAL A 175 -35.64 -12.08 17.29
CA VAL A 175 -35.49 -11.75 15.87
C VAL A 175 -36.67 -10.90 15.35
N ASP A 176 -36.40 -9.95 14.46
CA ASP A 176 -37.44 -9.27 13.70
C ASP A 176 -38.14 -10.29 12.79
N LEU A 177 -39.44 -10.51 12.98
CA LEU A 177 -40.15 -11.58 12.29
C LEU A 177 -40.24 -11.36 10.76
N GLY A 178 -40.32 -10.10 10.32
CA GLY A 178 -40.35 -9.75 8.90
C GLY A 178 -39.01 -10.01 8.21
N GLY A 179 -37.92 -9.58 8.84
CA GLY A 179 -36.54 -9.83 8.44
C GLY A 179 -36.18 -11.31 8.48
N TYR A 180 -36.58 -12.02 9.53
CA TYR A 180 -36.44 -13.47 9.65
C TYR A 180 -37.15 -14.21 8.52
N ALA A 181 -38.42 -13.88 8.25
CA ALA A 181 -39.18 -14.49 7.17
C ALA A 181 -38.54 -14.25 5.79
N THR A 182 -38.06 -13.02 5.56
CA THR A 182 -37.38 -12.64 4.31
C THR A 182 -36.08 -13.43 4.13
N ALA A 183 -35.24 -13.49 5.17
CA ALA A 183 -33.99 -14.23 5.14
C ALA A 183 -34.20 -15.75 5.00
N TYR A 184 -35.19 -16.31 5.71
CA TYR A 184 -35.50 -17.73 5.64
C TYR A 184 -36.00 -18.13 4.25
N ARG A 185 -36.82 -17.29 3.60
CA ARG A 185 -37.25 -17.50 2.22
C ARG A 185 -36.06 -17.51 1.25
N ALA A 186 -35.15 -16.55 1.38
CA ALA A 186 -33.92 -16.49 0.58
C ALA A 186 -33.05 -17.76 0.80
N PHE A 187 -32.87 -18.19 2.05
CA PHE A 187 -32.18 -19.44 2.40
C PHE A 187 -32.86 -20.68 1.81
N ALA A 188 -34.18 -20.76 1.89
CA ALA A 188 -34.96 -21.91 1.43
C ALA A 188 -34.84 -22.14 -0.08
N ARG A 189 -34.61 -21.08 -0.84
CA ARG A 189 -34.53 -21.11 -2.32
C ARG A 189 -33.10 -20.97 -2.85
N GLY A 190 -32.15 -20.55 -2.01
CA GLY A 190 -30.83 -20.09 -2.42
C GLY A 190 -29.76 -21.17 -2.69
N ASP A 191 -29.99 -22.43 -2.29
CA ASP A 191 -28.97 -23.50 -2.32
C ASP A 191 -28.51 -23.90 -3.73
N ALA A 192 -29.29 -23.54 -4.76
CA ALA A 192 -28.97 -23.79 -6.15
C ALA A 192 -28.53 -22.52 -6.90
N THR A 193 -28.76 -21.32 -6.35
CA THR A 193 -28.59 -20.03 -7.05
C THR A 193 -27.18 -19.85 -7.61
N TYR A 194 -26.16 -20.10 -6.80
CA TYR A 194 -24.75 -19.97 -7.21
C TYR A 194 -24.03 -21.31 -7.36
N ALA A 195 -24.67 -22.43 -6.97
CA ALA A 195 -24.04 -23.74 -6.97
C ALA A 195 -23.55 -24.20 -8.36
N GLY A 196 -24.13 -23.68 -9.44
CA GLY A 196 -23.66 -23.92 -10.81
C GLY A 196 -22.34 -23.24 -11.17
N ARG A 197 -21.91 -22.25 -10.38
CA ARG A 197 -20.80 -21.33 -10.67
C ARG A 197 -19.64 -21.44 -9.69
N PHE A 198 -19.68 -22.36 -8.73
CA PHE A 198 -18.58 -22.60 -7.77
C PHE A 198 -17.25 -22.94 -8.46
N GLY A 199 -17.28 -23.46 -9.70
CA GLY A 199 -16.07 -23.68 -10.50
C GLY A 199 -15.30 -22.41 -10.85
N GLY A 200 -15.91 -21.23 -10.69
CA GLY A 200 -15.25 -19.93 -10.85
C GLY A 200 -14.68 -19.35 -9.55
N ILE A 201 -14.83 -20.03 -8.40
CA ILE A 201 -14.26 -19.57 -7.13
C ILE A 201 -12.76 -19.85 -7.15
N ALA A 202 -11.98 -18.85 -7.57
CA ALA A 202 -10.55 -18.99 -7.73
C ALA A 202 -9.81 -19.03 -6.39
N CYS A 203 -10.33 -18.42 -5.32
CA CYS A 203 -9.71 -18.36 -3.99
C CYS A 203 -9.77 -19.71 -3.24
N PRO A 204 -8.92 -19.97 -2.22
CA PRO A 204 -9.04 -21.17 -1.39
C PRO A 204 -10.41 -21.24 -0.71
N LEU A 205 -11.11 -22.36 -0.90
CA LEU A 205 -12.42 -22.62 -0.30
C LEU A 205 -12.28 -23.70 0.79
N LEU A 206 -12.74 -23.39 2.00
CA LEU A 206 -12.92 -24.36 3.08
C LEU A 206 -14.42 -24.62 3.27
N ALA A 207 -14.90 -25.83 3.02
CA ALA A 207 -16.24 -26.27 3.40
C ALA A 207 -16.15 -27.07 4.71
N LEU A 208 -16.83 -26.62 5.76
CA LEU A 208 -16.76 -27.26 7.08
C LEU A 208 -18.17 -27.55 7.59
N THR A 209 -18.41 -28.73 8.13
CA THR A 209 -19.71 -29.05 8.73
C THR A 209 -19.62 -30.05 9.88
N GLY A 210 -20.73 -30.24 10.60
CA GLY A 210 -20.88 -31.30 11.59
C GLY A 210 -21.24 -32.64 10.94
N GLU A 211 -20.63 -33.73 11.39
CA GLU A 211 -20.87 -35.08 10.87
C GLU A 211 -22.31 -35.57 11.10
N ASP A 212 -22.96 -35.05 12.15
CA ASP A 212 -24.33 -35.38 12.54
C ASP A 212 -25.34 -34.28 12.14
N ASP A 213 -24.95 -33.33 11.27
CA ASP A 213 -25.85 -32.30 10.75
C ASP A 213 -26.83 -32.89 9.72
N PRO A 214 -28.14 -32.93 10.02
CA PRO A 214 -29.12 -33.54 9.12
C PRO A 214 -29.47 -32.66 7.91
N ASN A 215 -29.12 -31.37 7.93
CA ASN A 215 -29.52 -30.40 6.90
C ASN A 215 -28.34 -29.96 6.03
N SER A 216 -27.15 -29.78 6.64
CA SER A 216 -25.91 -29.38 5.95
C SER A 216 -24.89 -30.51 6.03
N THR A 217 -25.23 -31.64 5.41
CA THR A 217 -24.50 -32.91 5.57
C THR A 217 -23.03 -32.85 5.12
N PRO A 218 -22.17 -33.75 5.61
CA PRO A 218 -20.80 -33.92 5.09
C PRO A 218 -20.72 -34.09 3.58
N ALA A 219 -21.71 -34.77 2.98
CA ALA A 219 -21.79 -34.92 1.53
C ALA A 219 -21.96 -33.57 0.81
N MET A 220 -22.71 -32.63 1.38
CA MET A 220 -22.84 -31.28 0.83
C MET A 220 -21.54 -30.47 0.98
N ALA A 221 -20.84 -30.59 2.11
CA ALA A 221 -19.53 -29.95 2.30
C ALA A 221 -18.50 -30.47 1.30
N GLN A 222 -18.46 -31.79 1.10
CA GLN A 222 -17.62 -32.43 0.10
C GLN A 222 -17.98 -31.94 -1.32
N ALA A 223 -19.26 -31.89 -1.66
CA ALA A 223 -19.72 -31.40 -2.96
C ALA A 223 -19.38 -29.93 -3.21
N MET A 224 -19.41 -29.07 -2.19
CA MET A 224 -18.96 -27.67 -2.30
C MET A 224 -17.45 -27.59 -2.58
N ALA A 225 -16.65 -28.38 -1.86
CA ALA A 225 -15.21 -28.43 -2.04
C ALA A 225 -14.82 -28.94 -3.43
N GLU A 226 -15.46 -30.01 -3.90
CA GLU A 226 -15.23 -30.57 -5.24
C GLU A 226 -15.68 -29.64 -6.37
N ALA A 227 -16.68 -28.80 -6.11
CA ALA A 227 -17.16 -27.84 -7.09
C ALA A 227 -16.22 -26.64 -7.29
N ALA A 228 -15.29 -26.38 -6.36
CA ALA A 228 -14.34 -25.28 -6.44
C ALA A 228 -12.92 -25.79 -6.77
N PRO A 229 -12.14 -25.11 -7.63
CA PRO A 229 -10.79 -25.53 -8.02
C PRO A 229 -9.83 -25.77 -6.83
N ARG A 230 -10.00 -25.01 -5.75
CA ARG A 230 -9.18 -25.07 -4.53
C ARG A 230 -10.02 -25.30 -3.29
N GLY A 231 -11.00 -26.19 -3.40
CA GLY A 231 -11.85 -26.57 -2.28
C GLY A 231 -11.23 -27.65 -1.40
N SER A 232 -11.46 -27.53 -0.09
CA SER A 232 -11.21 -28.56 0.91
C SER A 232 -12.46 -28.75 1.76
N ALA A 233 -12.74 -29.97 2.19
CA ALA A 233 -13.89 -30.28 3.05
C ALA A 233 -13.44 -30.88 4.37
N VAL A 234 -14.13 -30.50 5.45
CA VAL A 234 -13.90 -30.99 6.81
C VAL A 234 -15.24 -31.34 7.45
N ALA A 235 -15.35 -32.54 8.03
CA ALA A 235 -16.46 -32.94 8.88
C ALA A 235 -15.95 -33.06 10.33
N LEU A 236 -16.59 -32.36 11.26
CA LEU A 236 -16.28 -32.38 12.68
C LEU A 236 -17.37 -33.13 13.46
N THR A 237 -17.04 -33.67 14.62
CA THR A 237 -18.07 -34.18 15.53
C THR A 237 -18.99 -33.05 15.97
N GLY A 238 -20.30 -33.25 15.81
CA GLY A 238 -21.33 -32.26 16.13
C GLY A 238 -22.38 -32.10 15.03
N ARG A 239 -23.31 -31.17 15.26
CA ARG A 239 -24.48 -30.91 14.38
C ARG A 239 -24.36 -29.54 13.69
N HIS A 240 -25.45 -28.76 13.66
CA HIS A 240 -25.50 -27.54 12.86
C HIS A 240 -24.71 -26.36 13.44
N MET A 241 -24.48 -26.37 14.75
CA MET A 241 -23.89 -25.25 15.49
C MET A 241 -22.45 -25.54 15.95
N VAL A 242 -21.62 -26.15 15.08
CA VAL A 242 -20.23 -26.50 15.42
C VAL A 242 -19.37 -25.28 15.75
N ASN A 243 -19.71 -24.09 15.25
CA ASN A 243 -19.06 -22.83 15.65
C ASN A 243 -19.17 -22.56 17.17
N LEU A 244 -20.23 -23.05 17.82
CA LEU A 244 -20.43 -22.94 19.27
C LEU A 244 -20.10 -24.24 20.02
N THR A 245 -20.52 -25.38 19.46
CA THR A 245 -20.48 -26.69 20.13
C THR A 245 -19.15 -27.42 19.97
N ALA A 246 -18.40 -27.10 18.91
CA ALA A 246 -17.06 -27.63 18.62
C ALA A 246 -16.09 -26.48 18.29
N ALA A 247 -16.20 -25.38 19.04
CA ALA A 247 -15.55 -24.09 18.76
C ALA A 247 -14.03 -24.20 18.57
N ASP A 248 -13.33 -24.95 19.44
CA ASP A 248 -11.87 -25.11 19.36
C ASP A 248 -11.45 -25.78 18.04
N ALA A 249 -12.13 -26.85 17.64
CA ALA A 249 -11.86 -27.53 16.39
C ALA A 249 -12.15 -26.63 15.18
N VAL A 250 -13.21 -25.82 15.23
CA VAL A 250 -13.51 -24.82 14.19
C VAL A 250 -12.40 -23.77 14.12
N ASN A 251 -11.94 -23.26 15.27
CA ASN A 251 -10.89 -22.26 15.36
C ASN A 251 -9.56 -22.78 14.79
N ASP A 252 -9.21 -24.03 15.07
CA ASP A 252 -7.99 -24.65 14.54
C ASP A 252 -8.02 -24.74 13.01
N HIS A 253 -9.14 -25.19 12.43
CA HIS A 253 -9.28 -25.29 10.98
C HIS A 253 -9.33 -23.91 10.30
N LEU A 254 -10.02 -22.93 10.89
CA LEU A 254 -10.01 -21.56 10.38
C LEU A 254 -8.61 -20.94 10.46
N SER A 255 -7.87 -21.19 11.55
CA SER A 255 -6.49 -20.70 11.70
C SER A 255 -5.56 -21.33 10.66
N GLN A 256 -5.66 -22.63 10.43
CA GLN A 256 -4.88 -23.30 9.38
C GLN A 256 -5.23 -22.74 8.00
N TRP A 257 -6.54 -22.61 7.71
CA TRP A 257 -7.03 -22.03 6.46
C TRP A 257 -6.56 -20.59 6.24
N LEU A 258 -6.53 -19.74 7.26
CA LEU A 258 -5.99 -18.38 7.19
C LEU A 258 -4.48 -18.34 6.94
N ASN A 259 -3.75 -19.37 7.39
CA ASN A 259 -2.29 -19.45 7.23
C ASN A 259 -1.86 -20.24 5.98
N GLN A 260 -2.79 -20.76 5.17
CA GLN A 260 -2.45 -21.38 3.89
C GLN A 260 -1.87 -20.34 2.92
N ALA A 261 -0.76 -20.68 2.27
CA ALA A 261 -0.16 -19.86 1.23
C ALA A 261 -1.15 -19.65 0.07
N GLU A 262 -1.32 -18.41 -0.38
CA GLU A 262 -2.19 -18.09 -1.50
C GLU A 262 -1.64 -18.74 -2.79
N HIS A 263 -2.31 -19.79 -3.28
CA HIS A 263 -2.06 -20.34 -4.63
C HIS A 263 -2.65 -19.38 -5.69
N ILE A 264 -1.94 -19.10 -6.78
CA ILE A 264 -2.43 -18.27 -7.89
C ILE A 264 -2.74 -19.23 -9.06
N ASP A 265 -3.90 -19.07 -9.72
CA ASP A 265 -4.46 -20.04 -10.69
C ASP A 265 -3.81 -19.91 -12.10
N PRO A 266 -3.38 -21.01 -12.76
CA PRO A 266 -2.59 -20.98 -13.99
C PRO A 266 -3.27 -20.54 -15.30
N LYS A 267 -4.50 -19.99 -15.28
CA LYS A 267 -5.14 -19.44 -16.49
C LYS A 267 -5.22 -17.92 -16.54
N GLU A 268 -5.14 -17.23 -15.41
CA GLU A 268 -4.66 -15.83 -15.40
C GLU A 268 -3.20 -15.75 -15.90
N GLN A 269 -2.50 -16.88 -15.80
CA GLN A 269 -1.21 -17.17 -16.40
C GLN A 269 -1.23 -17.48 -17.91
N GLU A 270 -2.36 -17.63 -18.64
CA GLU A 270 -2.26 -17.73 -20.12
C GLU A 270 -2.12 -16.36 -20.80
N GLY A 271 -2.42 -15.27 -20.07
CA GLY A 271 -1.92 -13.92 -20.35
C GLY A 271 -0.61 -13.57 -19.63
N HIS A 272 -0.05 -14.49 -18.83
CA HIS A 272 1.06 -14.20 -17.90
C HIS A 272 2.12 -15.29 -17.73
N THR A 273 2.11 -16.36 -18.52
CA THR A 273 3.00 -17.52 -18.33
C THR A 273 3.02 -18.40 -19.57
N MET A 274 3.68 -17.87 -20.60
CA MET A 274 4.81 -18.62 -21.10
C MET A 274 5.98 -18.37 -20.15
N ALA A 275 6.14 -19.25 -19.14
CA ALA A 275 7.40 -19.57 -18.45
C ALA A 275 7.09 -20.59 -17.33
N LYS A 276 6.97 -21.90 -17.58
CA LYS A 276 8.12 -22.85 -17.65
C LYS A 276 9.40 -22.19 -17.15
N ASP A 277 10.04 -22.72 -16.09
CA ASP A 277 11.36 -22.30 -15.59
C ASP A 277 11.82 -21.01 -16.25
N MET A 278 11.54 -19.85 -15.66
CA MET A 278 12.25 -18.67 -16.13
C MET A 278 13.72 -18.89 -15.70
N GLN A 279 14.49 -19.68 -16.47
CA GLN A 279 15.68 -19.10 -17.08
C GLN A 279 15.18 -17.75 -17.53
N THR A 280 15.42 -16.71 -16.73
CA THR A 280 15.18 -15.31 -17.06
C THR A 280 15.58 -15.20 -18.51
N SER A 281 14.61 -15.25 -19.43
CA SER A 281 14.96 -15.29 -20.85
C SER A 281 15.64 -13.97 -21.20
N ASP A 282 15.51 -12.99 -20.31
CA ASP A 282 16.50 -11.96 -20.13
C ASP A 282 16.60 -11.46 -18.67
N PRO A 283 17.68 -11.76 -17.90
CA PRO A 283 17.94 -11.12 -16.60
C PRO A 283 18.02 -9.59 -16.71
N ARG A 284 18.31 -9.07 -17.91
CA ARG A 284 18.30 -7.65 -18.20
C ARG A 284 16.88 -7.09 -18.18
N ALA A 285 15.89 -7.77 -18.76
CA ALA A 285 14.51 -7.31 -18.75
C ALA A 285 13.92 -7.21 -17.33
N LEU A 286 14.23 -8.17 -16.45
CA LEU A 286 13.84 -8.10 -15.04
C LEU A 286 14.55 -6.95 -14.31
N ARG A 287 15.85 -6.76 -14.56
CA ARG A 287 16.60 -5.61 -14.03
C ARG A 287 16.05 -4.28 -14.52
N ASP A 288 15.67 -4.19 -15.79
CA ASP A 288 15.09 -3.00 -16.39
C ASP A 288 13.71 -2.68 -15.77
N ALA A 289 12.91 -3.72 -15.49
CA ALA A 289 11.64 -3.58 -14.77
C ALA A 289 11.85 -3.06 -13.33
N PHE A 290 12.79 -3.63 -12.56
CA PHE A 290 13.15 -3.09 -11.24
C PHE A 290 13.66 -1.65 -11.31
N GLY A 291 14.42 -1.33 -12.37
CA GLY A 291 14.91 0.02 -12.64
C GLY A 291 13.80 1.04 -12.89
N THR A 292 12.54 0.65 -13.09
CA THR A 292 11.44 1.64 -13.25
C THR A 292 11.09 2.37 -11.95
N PHE A 293 11.38 1.77 -10.80
CA PHE A 293 11.21 2.44 -9.51
C PHE A 293 12.37 3.40 -9.28
N MET A 294 12.06 4.69 -9.20
CA MET A 294 13.07 5.72 -8.94
C MET A 294 13.56 5.61 -7.50
N THR A 295 14.88 5.63 -7.33
CA THR A 295 15.53 5.57 -6.02
C THR A 295 16.54 6.70 -5.86
N GLY A 296 16.89 7.03 -4.62
CA GLY A 296 18.16 7.70 -4.36
C GLY A 296 19.35 6.77 -4.61
N VAL A 297 20.55 7.33 -4.69
CA VAL A 297 21.81 6.57 -4.71
C VAL A 297 22.48 6.66 -3.35
N THR A 298 22.90 5.53 -2.81
CA THR A 298 23.62 5.47 -1.54
C THR A 298 24.97 4.78 -1.69
N VAL A 299 25.89 5.07 -0.77
CA VAL A 299 27.09 4.27 -0.53
C VAL A 299 27.02 3.71 0.87
N VAL A 300 27.02 2.39 0.97
CA VAL A 300 27.05 1.66 2.24
C VAL A 300 28.51 1.41 2.60
N THR A 301 28.89 1.75 3.82
CA THR A 301 30.28 1.70 4.30
C THR A 301 30.38 0.98 5.64
N THR A 302 31.48 0.29 5.87
CA THR A 302 31.86 -0.28 7.16
C THR A 302 33.37 -0.45 7.24
N HIS A 303 33.89 -0.98 8.34
CA HIS A 303 35.28 -1.43 8.42
C HIS A 303 35.38 -2.91 8.08
N GLY A 304 36.37 -3.27 7.26
CA GLY A 304 36.75 -4.64 6.96
C GLY A 304 37.31 -5.37 8.16
N LEU A 305 37.54 -6.68 8.01
CA LEU A 305 38.10 -7.52 9.08
C LEU A 305 39.52 -7.12 9.48
N ASP A 306 40.25 -6.45 8.59
CA ASP A 306 41.58 -5.86 8.81
C ASP A 306 41.53 -4.42 9.37
N GLY A 307 40.32 -3.88 9.58
CA GLY A 307 40.09 -2.51 10.02
C GLY A 307 40.16 -1.46 8.91
N ALA A 308 40.41 -1.83 7.66
CA ALA A 308 40.39 -0.89 6.54
C ALA A 308 38.94 -0.51 6.15
N PRO A 309 38.65 0.73 5.72
CA PRO A 309 37.32 1.11 5.30
C PRO A 309 36.93 0.40 4.00
N VAL A 310 35.74 -0.20 3.99
CA VAL A 310 35.15 -0.86 2.82
C VAL A 310 33.76 -0.30 2.56
N GLY A 311 33.34 -0.30 1.30
CA GLY A 311 32.01 0.18 0.96
C GLY A 311 31.60 -0.17 -0.46
N PHE A 312 30.31 -0.05 -0.75
CA PHE A 312 29.74 -0.29 -2.06
C PHE A 312 28.57 0.64 -2.33
N THR A 313 28.34 0.96 -3.60
CA THR A 313 27.15 1.70 -4.02
C THR A 313 25.94 0.79 -4.01
N ALA A 314 24.86 1.27 -3.42
CA ALA A 314 23.56 0.61 -3.41
C ALA A 314 22.47 1.61 -3.77
N ASN A 315 21.39 1.13 -4.34
CA ASN A 315 20.17 1.92 -4.54
C ASN A 315 18.92 1.21 -3.99
N SER A 316 19.12 0.06 -3.34
CA SER A 316 18.10 -0.75 -2.64
C SER A 316 17.92 -0.32 -1.18
N PHE A 317 17.99 0.98 -0.89
CA PHE A 317 17.83 1.52 0.46
C PHE A 317 16.35 1.76 0.77
N THR A 318 15.94 1.58 2.03
CA THR A 318 14.59 1.91 2.50
C THR A 318 14.60 2.25 3.99
N SER A 319 13.85 3.28 4.39
CA SER A 319 13.51 3.53 5.79
C SER A 319 12.42 2.57 6.25
N VAL A 320 12.62 1.91 7.40
CA VAL A 320 11.76 0.81 7.87
C VAL A 320 10.87 1.23 9.02
N SER A 321 11.43 1.92 10.01
CA SER A 321 10.72 2.28 11.24
C SER A 321 11.29 3.57 11.82
N LEU A 322 10.44 4.36 12.49
CA LEU A 322 10.85 5.53 13.26
C LEU A 322 11.10 5.20 14.74
N ASP A 323 10.35 4.26 15.31
CA ASP A 323 10.54 3.81 16.71
C ASP A 323 10.40 2.28 16.82
N PRO A 324 11.51 1.53 17.00
CA PRO A 324 12.89 2.02 16.97
C PRO A 324 13.30 2.51 15.57
N PRO A 325 14.29 3.41 15.43
CA PRO A 325 14.69 3.94 14.13
C PRO A 325 15.47 2.88 13.35
N LEU A 326 14.87 2.34 12.29
CA LEU A 326 15.43 1.25 11.48
C LEU A 326 15.51 1.63 10.00
N VAL A 327 16.59 1.18 9.36
CA VAL A 327 16.80 1.26 7.91
C VAL A 327 17.19 -0.11 7.36
N LEU A 328 16.98 -0.36 6.07
CA LEU A 328 17.54 -1.53 5.39
C LEU A 328 18.31 -1.19 4.11
N VAL A 329 19.21 -2.10 3.75
CA VAL A 329 19.87 -2.15 2.44
C VAL A 329 20.15 -3.60 2.03
N CYS A 330 20.03 -3.91 0.74
CA CYS A 330 20.36 -5.22 0.20
C CYS A 330 21.82 -5.27 -0.29
N LEU A 331 22.50 -6.38 0.01
CA LEU A 331 23.86 -6.68 -0.42
C LEU A 331 23.85 -7.96 -1.24
N ALA A 332 24.44 -7.95 -2.44
CA ALA A 332 24.56 -9.14 -3.26
C ALA A 332 25.46 -10.18 -2.58
N ASN A 333 25.06 -11.45 -2.63
CA ASN A 333 25.85 -12.57 -2.09
C ASN A 333 27.21 -12.72 -2.81
N SER A 334 27.33 -12.19 -4.02
CA SER A 334 28.55 -12.15 -4.83
C SER A 334 29.49 -10.98 -4.52
N SER A 335 29.11 -10.08 -3.61
CA SER A 335 29.92 -8.92 -3.25
C SER A 335 31.24 -9.33 -2.58
N ARG A 336 32.34 -8.67 -2.96
CA ARG A 336 33.63 -8.83 -2.27
C ARG A 336 33.59 -8.38 -0.81
N ASN A 337 32.65 -7.50 -0.47
CA ASN A 337 32.47 -6.97 0.88
C ASN A 337 31.47 -7.78 1.71
N TYR A 338 31.02 -8.95 1.21
CA TYR A 338 29.96 -9.75 1.85
C TYR A 338 30.30 -10.12 3.29
N GLU A 339 31.46 -10.74 3.52
CA GLU A 339 31.87 -11.15 4.87
C GLU A 339 32.06 -9.95 5.79
N ALA A 340 32.73 -8.89 5.31
CA ALA A 340 32.96 -7.68 6.08
C ALA A 340 31.64 -7.04 6.56
N LEU A 341 30.64 -6.88 5.68
CA LEU A 341 29.37 -6.24 6.04
C LEU A 341 28.44 -7.13 6.87
N THR A 342 28.42 -8.44 6.63
CA THR A 342 27.54 -9.35 7.37
C THR A 342 28.05 -9.68 8.76
N GLN A 343 29.36 -9.54 9.01
CA GLN A 343 29.98 -9.75 10.31
C GLN A 343 30.30 -8.45 11.07
N ALA A 344 30.22 -7.29 10.41
CA ALA A 344 30.45 -6.01 11.05
C ALA A 344 29.41 -5.73 12.16
N PRO A 345 29.82 -5.06 13.25
CA PRO A 345 28.90 -4.64 14.31
C PRO A 345 27.91 -3.56 13.84
N GLY A 346 28.19 -2.90 12.71
CA GLY A 346 27.42 -1.79 12.18
C GLY A 346 27.89 -1.37 10.78
N PHE A 347 27.15 -0.44 10.19
CA PHE A 347 27.45 0.14 8.88
C PHE A 347 26.87 1.55 8.80
N ALA A 348 27.42 2.38 7.92
CA ALA A 348 26.83 3.66 7.55
C ALA A 348 26.15 3.59 6.18
N VAL A 349 25.06 4.34 6.02
CA VAL A 349 24.41 4.59 4.74
C VAL A 349 24.58 6.06 4.39
N ASN A 350 25.29 6.34 3.29
CA ASN A 350 25.57 7.69 2.80
C ASN A 350 24.68 7.97 1.60
N ILE A 351 23.64 8.80 1.74
CA ILE A 351 22.78 9.23 0.63
C ILE A 351 23.52 10.31 -0.17
N LEU A 352 23.89 9.98 -1.40
CA LEU A 352 24.71 10.86 -2.23
C LEU A 352 23.93 12.09 -2.70
N ALA A 353 24.61 13.23 -2.77
CA ALA A 353 24.10 14.44 -3.40
C ALA A 353 24.27 14.42 -4.93
N GLU A 354 23.53 15.25 -5.66
CA GLU A 354 23.56 15.30 -7.15
C GLU A 354 24.97 15.44 -7.74
N GLY A 355 25.87 16.18 -7.08
CA GLY A 355 27.25 16.36 -7.51
C GLY A 355 28.15 15.13 -7.37
N GLN A 356 27.72 14.08 -6.64
CA GLN A 356 28.53 12.93 -6.24
C GLN A 356 28.37 11.71 -7.16
N LYS A 357 28.09 11.95 -8.45
CA LYS A 357 27.98 10.89 -9.46
C LYS A 357 29.30 10.11 -9.62
N ASP A 358 30.43 10.79 -9.53
CA ASP A 358 31.77 10.20 -9.55
C ASP A 358 31.97 9.23 -8.38
N ILE A 359 31.59 9.62 -7.16
CA ILE A 359 31.63 8.76 -5.96
C ILE A 359 30.79 7.49 -6.17
N SER A 360 29.56 7.64 -6.67
CA SER A 360 28.72 6.49 -7.04
C SER A 360 29.44 5.53 -8.00
N ASN A 361 30.13 6.05 -9.02
CA ASN A 361 30.87 5.22 -9.96
C ASN A 361 32.08 4.53 -9.31
N THR A 362 32.82 5.23 -8.45
CA THR A 362 33.99 4.69 -7.72
C THR A 362 33.61 3.51 -6.84
N PHE A 363 32.50 3.63 -6.10
CA PHE A 363 32.04 2.59 -5.19
C PHE A 363 31.26 1.45 -5.86
N ALA A 364 30.81 1.63 -7.11
CA ALA A 364 30.21 0.57 -7.91
C ALA A 364 31.24 -0.27 -8.69
N ARG A 365 32.37 0.33 -9.10
CA ARG A 365 33.39 -0.34 -9.94
C ARG A 365 34.45 -1.06 -9.10
N PRO A 366 35.09 -2.12 -9.63
CA PRO A 366 36.28 -2.69 -8.99
C PRO A 366 37.40 -1.63 -8.92
N SER A 367 37.92 -1.38 -7.72
CA SER A 367 39.08 -0.51 -7.46
C SER A 367 39.89 -1.13 -6.31
N GLU A 368 41.21 -0.97 -6.32
CA GLU A 368 42.09 -1.44 -5.24
C GLU A 368 41.95 -0.60 -3.98
N ASP A 369 41.69 0.72 -4.13
CA ASP A 369 41.40 1.62 -3.02
C ASP A 369 40.30 2.62 -3.43
N ARG A 370 39.10 2.42 -2.89
CA ARG A 370 37.93 3.27 -3.17
C ARG A 370 37.93 4.54 -2.33
N PHE A 371 38.52 4.49 -1.14
CA PHE A 371 38.49 5.58 -0.17
C PHE A 371 39.62 6.58 -0.37
N ALA A 372 40.70 6.23 -1.09
CA ALA A 372 41.78 7.16 -1.42
C ALA A 372 41.36 8.38 -2.25
N GLN A 373 40.22 8.32 -2.95
CA GLN A 373 39.75 9.38 -3.84
C GLN A 373 38.52 10.12 -3.30
N VAL A 374 38.11 9.84 -2.06
CA VAL A 374 36.87 10.37 -1.50
C VAL A 374 37.13 10.85 -0.08
N ASP A 375 36.73 12.07 0.22
CA ASP A 375 36.82 12.60 1.57
C ASP A 375 35.81 11.91 2.49
N TRP A 376 36.29 11.39 3.61
CA TRP A 376 35.48 10.70 4.60
C TRP A 376 36.04 10.92 6.01
N HIS A 377 35.20 10.68 7.00
CA HIS A 377 35.57 10.73 8.41
C HIS A 377 34.90 9.59 9.17
N GLN A 378 35.38 9.30 10.37
CA GLN A 378 34.75 8.30 11.23
C GLN A 378 33.46 8.87 11.83
N GLY A 379 32.34 8.18 11.60
CA GLY A 379 31.04 8.54 12.15
C GLY A 379 30.97 8.34 13.67
N PRO A 380 29.95 8.92 14.34
CA PRO A 380 29.84 8.87 15.80
C PRO A 380 29.72 7.45 16.40
N HIS A 381 29.16 6.50 15.66
CA HIS A 381 29.08 5.09 16.03
C HIS A 381 30.19 4.24 15.38
N GLY A 382 31.03 4.87 14.57
CA GLY A 382 32.33 4.35 14.15
C GLY A 382 32.40 3.85 12.72
N ALA A 383 31.31 3.86 11.93
CA ALA A 383 31.37 3.53 10.51
C ALA A 383 31.93 4.71 9.67
N PRO A 384 32.56 4.46 8.50
CA PRO A 384 33.05 5.54 7.65
C PRO A 384 31.91 6.38 7.05
N VAL A 385 31.90 7.70 7.25
CA VAL A 385 30.91 8.64 6.71
C VAL A 385 31.56 9.52 5.64
N LEU A 386 30.95 9.58 4.46
CA LEU A 386 31.45 10.38 3.33
C LEU A 386 31.08 11.85 3.49
N ALA A 387 31.98 12.76 3.10
CA ALA A 387 31.70 14.19 3.12
C ALA A 387 30.77 14.61 1.96
N GLY A 388 30.04 15.71 2.14
CA GLY A 388 29.23 16.33 1.08
C GLY A 388 27.97 15.55 0.67
N THR A 389 27.57 14.54 1.44
CA THR A 389 26.35 13.75 1.20
C THR A 389 25.09 14.56 1.48
N SER A 390 23.98 14.20 0.82
CA SER A 390 22.66 14.76 1.12
C SER A 390 22.20 14.39 2.53
N ALA A 391 22.46 13.16 2.96
CA ALA A 391 22.29 12.70 4.34
C ALA A 391 23.15 11.47 4.62
N TRP A 392 23.39 11.17 5.90
CA TRP A 392 24.00 9.91 6.30
C TRP A 392 23.36 9.35 7.57
N PHE A 393 23.43 8.03 7.71
CA PHE A 393 22.99 7.28 8.89
C PHE A 393 24.11 6.35 9.35
N ASP A 394 24.56 6.46 10.59
CA ASP A 394 25.54 5.57 11.23
C ASP A 394 24.78 4.59 12.12
N CYS A 395 24.84 3.30 11.78
CA CYS A 395 23.93 2.28 12.29
C CYS A 395 24.66 1.13 13.00
N SER A 396 24.03 0.60 14.05
CA SER A 396 24.34 -0.71 14.59
C SER A 396 23.61 -1.81 13.80
N MET A 397 24.23 -2.98 13.65
CA MET A 397 23.61 -4.11 12.96
C MET A 397 22.47 -4.67 13.80
N HIS A 398 21.24 -4.56 13.31
CA HIS A 398 20.06 -5.08 14.00
C HIS A 398 19.75 -6.53 13.59
N LYS A 399 19.74 -6.81 12.27
CA LYS A 399 19.44 -8.15 11.75
C LYS A 399 19.94 -8.32 10.31
N THR A 400 20.35 -9.54 9.97
CA THR A 400 20.58 -9.97 8.58
C THR A 400 19.53 -11.01 8.17
N VAL A 401 18.97 -10.89 6.97
CA VAL A 401 17.92 -11.79 6.45
C VAL A 401 18.29 -12.29 5.05
N PRO A 402 18.44 -13.62 4.84
CA PRO A 402 18.67 -14.18 3.50
C PRO A 402 17.49 -13.90 2.56
N ALA A 403 17.76 -13.43 1.34
CA ALA A 403 16.75 -13.06 0.36
C ALA A 403 17.22 -13.36 -1.08
N GLY A 404 17.22 -14.63 -1.46
CA GLY A 404 17.62 -15.07 -2.80
C GLY A 404 19.13 -14.91 -3.05
N ASP A 405 19.50 -14.21 -4.13
CA ASP A 405 20.90 -13.89 -4.46
C ASP A 405 21.46 -12.68 -3.69
N HIS A 406 20.70 -12.14 -2.73
CA HIS A 406 21.09 -11.07 -1.82
C HIS A 406 20.86 -11.45 -0.35
N VAL A 407 21.47 -10.67 0.54
CA VAL A 407 21.15 -10.58 1.96
C VAL A 407 20.62 -9.19 2.27
N ILE A 408 19.57 -9.12 3.08
CA ILE A 408 19.04 -7.87 3.61
C ILE A 408 19.78 -7.55 4.90
N LEU A 409 20.40 -6.38 4.96
CA LEU A 409 20.99 -5.81 6.18
C LEU A 409 19.99 -4.82 6.78
N ILE A 410 19.56 -5.06 8.01
CA ILE A 410 18.71 -4.15 8.78
C ILE A 410 19.58 -3.49 9.84
N GLY A 411 19.71 -2.17 9.78
CA GLY A 411 20.48 -1.36 10.72
C GLY A 411 19.55 -0.56 11.63
N LYS A 412 19.91 -0.45 12.91
CA LYS A 412 19.32 0.51 13.83
C LYS A 412 20.13 1.79 13.79
N VAL A 413 19.48 2.91 13.53
CA VAL A 413 20.15 4.23 13.42
C VAL A 413 20.58 4.68 14.81
N GLU A 414 21.87 4.90 15.00
CA GLU A 414 22.46 5.39 16.25
C GLU A 414 22.86 6.87 16.14
N ALA A 415 23.25 7.33 14.95
CA ALA A 415 23.46 8.74 14.63
C ALA A 415 23.09 9.03 13.17
N PHE A 416 22.74 10.28 12.86
CA PHE A 416 22.45 10.73 11.51
C PHE A 416 22.69 12.24 11.38
N ASP A 417 22.85 12.71 10.15
CA ASP A 417 22.88 14.15 9.81
C ASP A 417 22.37 14.35 8.38
N THR A 418 21.99 15.59 8.05
CA THR A 418 21.42 15.97 6.75
C THR A 418 21.98 17.29 6.26
N SER A 419 22.09 17.45 4.94
CA SER A 419 22.43 18.72 4.30
C SER A 419 21.27 19.23 3.42
N THR A 420 21.39 20.45 2.91
CA THR A 420 20.45 21.03 1.95
C THR A 420 20.69 20.58 0.51
N ALA A 421 21.76 19.82 0.27
CA ALA A 421 22.10 19.35 -1.07
C ALA A 421 21.07 18.31 -1.54
N PRO A 422 20.48 18.47 -2.74
CA PRO A 422 19.51 17.51 -3.26
C PRO A 422 20.17 16.16 -3.51
N GLY A 423 19.41 15.08 -3.28
CA GLY A 423 19.88 13.72 -3.45
C GLY A 423 20.04 13.33 -4.92
N LEU A 424 21.07 12.55 -5.23
CA LEU A 424 21.28 11.94 -6.54
C LEU A 424 20.22 10.85 -6.78
N GLY A 425 19.37 11.03 -7.78
CA GLY A 425 18.39 10.05 -8.20
C GLY A 425 18.95 9.02 -9.17
N TYR A 426 18.30 7.86 -9.24
CA TYR A 426 18.58 6.80 -10.18
C TYR A 426 17.27 6.18 -10.66
N ALA A 427 17.05 6.15 -11.97
CA ALA A 427 15.92 5.48 -12.59
C ALA A 427 16.32 4.96 -13.97
N ARG A 428 15.82 3.76 -14.30
CA ARG A 428 16.01 3.07 -15.59
C ARG A 428 17.47 2.98 -16.03
N GLY A 429 18.37 2.75 -15.07
CA GLY A 429 19.81 2.59 -15.32
C GLY A 429 20.57 3.92 -15.52
N ALA A 430 19.90 5.06 -15.35
CA ALA A 430 20.48 6.38 -15.49
C ALA A 430 20.33 7.19 -14.20
N TYR A 431 21.28 8.10 -13.99
CA TYR A 431 21.13 9.11 -12.94
C TYR A 431 20.05 10.11 -13.34
N VAL A 432 19.16 10.42 -12.40
CA VAL A 432 18.10 11.41 -12.56
C VAL A 432 18.32 12.51 -11.54
N THR A 433 18.20 13.74 -12.01
CA THR A 433 18.14 14.93 -11.17
C THR A 433 16.83 15.66 -11.48
N PRO A 434 16.29 16.50 -10.58
CA PRO A 434 15.15 17.35 -10.86
C PRO A 434 15.32 18.14 -12.16
N ALA A 435 16.54 18.58 -12.48
CA ALA A 435 16.90 19.22 -13.75
C ALA A 435 16.53 18.37 -14.97
N ALA A 436 16.89 17.08 -14.94
CA ALA A 436 16.62 16.15 -16.04
C ALA A 436 15.13 15.83 -16.23
N GLU A 437 14.34 15.77 -15.15
CA GLU A 437 12.87 15.60 -15.26
C GLU A 437 12.20 16.84 -15.86
N ALA A 438 12.61 18.03 -15.45
CA ALA A 438 12.08 19.28 -15.98
C ALA A 438 12.45 19.46 -17.48
N GLU A 439 13.64 19.02 -17.90
CA GLU A 439 14.00 18.92 -19.32
C GLU A 439 13.09 17.96 -20.10
N ALA A 440 12.77 16.79 -19.53
CA ALA A 440 11.92 15.78 -20.18
C ALA A 440 10.45 16.20 -20.33
N LEU A 441 9.99 17.13 -19.49
CA LEU A 441 8.64 17.71 -19.56
C LEU A 441 8.47 18.72 -20.70
N ALA A 442 9.57 19.24 -21.29
CA ALA A 442 9.57 20.25 -22.36
C ALA A 442 9.20 19.73 -23.76
N LYS A 443 8.17 18.87 -23.85
CA LYS A 443 7.70 18.18 -25.08
C LYS A 443 7.35 19.13 -26.24
N GLY A 444 8.36 19.64 -26.94
CA GLY A 444 8.25 20.49 -28.13
C GLY A 444 8.38 22.00 -27.89
N ALA A 445 8.37 22.46 -26.63
CA ALA A 445 8.61 23.85 -26.26
C ALA A 445 10.12 24.14 -26.18
N ARG A 446 10.54 25.37 -26.48
CA ARG A 446 11.94 25.78 -26.25
C ARG A 446 12.18 25.93 -24.76
N LEU A 447 13.15 25.19 -24.24
CA LEU A 447 13.47 25.22 -22.83
C LEU A 447 14.42 26.38 -22.52
N VAL A 448 14.06 27.21 -21.55
CA VAL A 448 14.87 28.32 -21.04
C VAL A 448 15.22 28.03 -19.59
N VAL A 449 16.51 28.11 -19.26
CA VAL A 449 17.00 27.96 -17.89
C VAL A 449 17.34 29.33 -17.35
N SER A 450 16.91 29.62 -16.12
CA SER A 450 17.22 30.84 -15.39
C SER A 450 17.98 30.51 -14.11
N ALA A 451 19.04 31.26 -13.83
CA ALA A 451 19.77 31.20 -12.57
C ALA A 451 19.20 32.26 -11.61
N LEU A 452 18.41 31.82 -10.63
CA LEU A 452 17.96 32.65 -9.52
C LEU A 452 19.07 32.67 -8.47
N VAL A 453 20.05 33.55 -8.66
CA VAL A 453 21.19 33.68 -7.75
C VAL A 453 20.81 34.62 -6.61
N GLU A 454 20.68 34.07 -5.40
CA GLU A 454 20.34 34.83 -4.21
C GLU A 454 21.57 35.06 -3.33
N ARG A 455 21.63 36.25 -2.72
CA ARG A 455 22.62 36.62 -1.72
C ARG A 455 22.06 37.66 -0.76
N SER A 456 22.04 37.34 0.53
CA SER A 456 21.66 38.27 1.61
C SER A 456 20.30 38.95 1.41
N GLY A 457 19.33 38.24 0.84
CA GLY A 457 17.99 38.76 0.53
C GLY A 457 17.89 39.54 -0.79
N GLU A 458 18.97 39.64 -1.55
CA GLU A 458 19.00 40.25 -2.88
C GLU A 458 19.15 39.19 -3.96
N VAL A 459 18.60 39.46 -5.15
CA VAL A 459 18.68 38.55 -6.31
C VAL A 459 19.48 39.22 -7.42
N LEU A 460 20.32 38.45 -8.11
CA LEU A 460 21.03 38.93 -9.29
C LEU A 460 20.05 39.16 -10.45
N LEU A 461 19.90 40.42 -10.85
CA LEU A 461 19.12 40.81 -12.03
C LEU A 461 20.05 41.40 -13.11
N VAL A 462 19.73 41.12 -14.36
CA VAL A 462 20.41 41.63 -15.56
C VAL A 462 19.43 42.40 -16.43
N ASP A 463 19.95 43.24 -17.33
CA ASP A 463 19.15 43.93 -18.35
C ASP A 463 18.58 42.91 -19.35
N ASP A 464 17.30 43.02 -19.67
CA ASP A 464 16.61 42.14 -20.63
C ASP A 464 16.86 42.50 -22.11
N GLY A 465 17.63 43.57 -22.36
CA GLY A 465 17.95 44.13 -23.67
C GLY A 465 16.87 45.06 -24.23
N ASN A 466 15.74 45.23 -23.53
CA ASN A 466 14.60 46.04 -23.92
C ASN A 466 14.26 47.13 -22.89
N GLY A 467 15.18 47.40 -21.94
CA GLY A 467 15.01 48.40 -20.89
C GLY A 467 14.26 47.89 -19.66
N GLY A 468 14.05 46.59 -19.53
CA GLY A 468 13.54 45.92 -18.34
C GLY A 468 14.61 45.07 -17.64
N LEU A 469 14.22 44.43 -16.54
CA LEU A 469 15.07 43.53 -15.78
C LEU A 469 14.62 42.06 -15.93
N THR A 470 15.58 41.14 -15.87
CA THR A 470 15.34 39.69 -15.90
C THR A 470 16.37 38.95 -15.05
N LEU A 471 16.10 37.69 -14.73
CA LEU A 471 17.13 36.76 -14.25
C LEU A 471 18.13 36.44 -15.37
N PRO A 472 19.40 36.15 -15.03
CA PRO A 472 20.33 35.51 -15.95
C PRO A 472 19.69 34.25 -16.50
N GLN A 473 19.50 34.19 -17.81
CA GLN A 473 18.80 33.08 -18.45
C GLN A 473 19.36 32.79 -19.84
N MET A 474 19.21 31.53 -20.27
CA MET A 474 19.58 31.11 -21.62
C MET A 474 18.71 29.96 -22.11
N GLU A 475 18.54 29.88 -23.44
CA GLU A 475 17.89 28.74 -24.07
C GLU A 475 18.80 27.49 -23.98
N VAL A 476 18.20 26.35 -23.65
CA VAL A 476 18.91 25.09 -23.46
C VAL A 476 19.30 24.51 -24.80
N GLY A 477 20.61 24.36 -25.02
CA GLY A 477 21.16 23.68 -26.17
C GLY A 477 21.22 22.15 -26.01
N ARG A 478 21.89 21.47 -26.94
CA ARG A 478 22.03 20.00 -26.96
C ARG A 478 22.72 19.41 -25.72
N SER A 479 23.40 20.23 -24.92
CA SER A 479 24.15 19.81 -23.73
C SER A 479 23.30 19.70 -22.46
N GLY A 480 22.01 20.06 -22.52
CA GLY A 480 21.08 19.97 -21.38
C GLY A 480 21.08 21.20 -20.46
N ALA A 481 20.12 21.24 -19.53
CA ALA A 481 19.86 22.36 -18.63
C ALA A 481 20.96 22.53 -17.58
N SER A 482 21.53 21.43 -17.07
CA SER A 482 22.66 21.51 -16.12
C SER A 482 23.87 22.23 -16.73
N ALA A 483 24.22 21.93 -17.99
CA ALA A 483 25.32 22.59 -18.67
C ALA A 483 25.01 24.07 -18.95
N ALA A 484 23.77 24.39 -19.30
CA ALA A 484 23.31 25.77 -19.47
C ALA A 484 23.40 26.56 -18.15
N LEU A 485 23.00 25.96 -17.03
CA LEU A 485 23.11 26.58 -15.71
C LEU A 485 24.57 26.86 -15.31
N THR A 486 25.47 25.89 -15.52
CA THR A 486 26.91 26.10 -15.28
C THR A 486 27.45 27.27 -16.11
N GLN A 487 27.07 27.35 -17.39
CA GLN A 487 27.48 28.46 -18.25
C GLN A 487 26.94 29.81 -17.77
N LEU A 488 25.69 29.88 -17.28
CA LEU A 488 25.13 31.10 -16.69
C LEU A 488 25.91 31.56 -15.45
N ILE A 489 26.25 30.62 -14.57
CA ILE A 489 27.04 30.91 -13.36
C ILE A 489 28.44 31.40 -13.76
N GLU A 490 29.12 30.71 -14.66
CA GLU A 490 30.44 31.12 -15.17
C GLU A 490 30.40 32.50 -15.84
N ALA A 491 29.37 32.78 -16.64
CA ALA A 491 29.17 34.06 -17.32
C ALA A 491 28.92 35.21 -16.34
N SER A 492 28.23 34.94 -15.22
CA SER A 492 28.05 35.90 -14.14
C SER A 492 29.37 36.29 -13.46
N GLY A 493 30.41 35.45 -13.60
CA GLY A 493 31.70 35.64 -12.93
C GLY A 493 31.67 35.39 -11.43
N LEU A 494 30.58 34.81 -10.90
CA LEU A 494 30.42 34.42 -9.52
C LEU A 494 30.75 32.93 -9.35
N SER A 495 31.25 32.56 -8.17
CA SER A 495 31.21 31.17 -7.72
C SER A 495 29.86 30.95 -7.07
N ALA A 496 28.98 30.17 -7.69
CA ALA A 496 27.68 29.83 -7.12
C ALA A 496 27.43 28.33 -7.25
N ASP A 497 26.88 27.73 -6.20
CA ASP A 497 26.48 26.33 -6.24
C ASP A 497 25.05 26.23 -6.78
N PRO A 498 24.81 25.41 -7.84
CA PRO A 498 23.48 25.16 -8.33
C PRO A 498 22.69 24.40 -7.26
N GLY A 499 21.64 25.02 -6.73
CA GLY A 499 20.72 24.40 -5.78
C GLY A 499 19.59 23.65 -6.49
N PHE A 500 18.40 23.66 -5.90
CA PHE A 500 17.24 22.95 -6.44
C PHE A 500 16.44 23.80 -7.45
N ILE A 501 15.56 23.14 -8.22
CA ILE A 501 14.59 23.83 -9.07
C ILE A 501 13.58 24.57 -8.21
N TYR A 502 13.62 25.89 -8.25
CA TYR A 502 12.64 26.73 -7.56
C TYR A 502 11.29 26.72 -8.28
N SER A 503 11.30 26.79 -9.61
CA SER A 503 10.09 26.90 -10.42
C SER A 503 10.25 26.22 -11.77
N VAL A 504 9.22 25.47 -12.17
CA VAL A 504 9.00 25.06 -13.57
C VAL A 504 7.74 25.76 -14.06
N PHE A 505 7.89 26.52 -15.14
CA PHE A 505 6.87 27.42 -15.62
C PHE A 505 6.66 27.27 -17.13
N GLU A 506 5.40 27.21 -17.57
CA GLU A 506 5.05 27.19 -18.99
C GLU A 506 4.59 28.56 -19.48
N ASP A 507 5.35 29.16 -20.41
CA ASP A 507 4.93 30.34 -21.18
C ASP A 507 4.27 29.89 -22.49
N ALA A 508 2.98 29.57 -22.39
CA ALA A 508 2.17 29.13 -23.53
C ALA A 508 2.09 30.17 -24.66
N ALA A 509 2.30 31.46 -24.36
CA ALA A 509 2.23 32.53 -25.37
C ALA A 509 3.50 32.58 -26.26
N ARG A 510 4.65 32.19 -25.71
CA ARG A 510 5.94 32.16 -26.42
C ARG A 510 6.39 30.75 -26.82
N GLU A 511 5.60 29.71 -26.51
CA GLU A 511 5.97 28.29 -26.66
C GLU A 511 7.30 27.96 -25.94
N HIS A 512 7.52 28.62 -24.80
CA HIS A 512 8.72 28.45 -23.98
C HIS A 512 8.38 27.75 -22.67
N GLN A 513 9.29 26.90 -22.20
CA GLN A 513 9.23 26.35 -20.86
C GLN A 513 10.43 26.85 -20.06
N HIS A 514 10.16 27.50 -18.93
CA HIS A 514 11.15 28.10 -18.06
C HIS A 514 11.44 27.20 -16.86
N ILE A 515 12.71 26.96 -16.57
CA ILE A 515 13.17 26.30 -15.35
C ILE A 515 14.09 27.27 -14.61
N SER A 516 13.69 27.68 -13.41
CA SER A 516 14.49 28.55 -12.55
C SER A 516 15.15 27.73 -11.45
N PHE A 517 16.48 27.77 -11.40
CA PHE A 517 17.27 27.15 -10.34
C PHE A 517 17.63 28.17 -9.28
N LEU A 518 17.30 27.90 -8.02
CA LEU A 518 17.80 28.69 -6.91
C LEU A 518 19.28 28.34 -6.71
N CYS A 519 20.15 29.33 -6.84
CA CYS A 519 21.60 29.17 -6.69
C CYS A 519 22.06 30.02 -5.51
N GLN A 520 22.98 29.48 -4.72
CA GLN A 520 23.61 30.18 -3.61
C GLN A 520 24.99 30.68 -4.06
N ALA A 521 25.19 31.99 -4.05
CA ALA A 521 26.46 32.60 -4.48
C ALA A 521 27.43 32.84 -3.33
N ALA A 522 28.70 32.60 -3.58
CA ALA A 522 29.81 33.07 -2.76
C ALA A 522 30.01 34.61 -2.90
N GLU A 523 30.84 35.18 -2.02
CA GLU A 523 31.17 36.61 -2.07
C GLU A 523 31.88 37.01 -3.38
N GLY A 524 31.55 38.19 -3.92
CA GLY A 524 32.12 38.70 -5.18
C GLY A 524 31.22 39.70 -5.92
N ALA A 525 31.76 40.43 -6.89
CA ALA A 525 30.97 41.32 -7.75
C ALA A 525 30.62 40.60 -9.06
N PRO A 526 29.35 40.60 -9.51
CA PRO A 526 28.98 40.00 -10.79
C PRO A 526 29.60 40.80 -11.94
N LYS A 527 30.00 40.12 -13.01
CA LYS A 527 30.48 40.75 -14.25
C LYS A 527 29.38 41.47 -15.01
N GLN A 528 28.14 41.01 -14.87
CA GLN A 528 26.95 41.55 -15.52
C GLN A 528 25.78 41.56 -14.53
N GLY A 529 24.97 42.62 -14.60
CA GLY A 529 23.84 42.82 -13.69
C GLY A 529 24.24 43.32 -12.30
N CYS A 530 23.26 43.36 -11.41
CA CYS A 530 23.43 43.75 -10.02
C CYS A 530 22.55 42.92 -9.09
N PHE A 531 23.04 42.68 -7.87
CA PHE A 531 22.19 42.17 -6.79
C PHE A 531 21.22 43.27 -6.40
N THR A 532 19.93 42.94 -6.46
CA THR A 532 18.84 43.89 -6.23
C THR A 532 17.83 43.30 -5.28
N ALA A 533 17.42 44.08 -4.29
CA ALA A 533 16.28 43.74 -3.44
C ALA A 533 14.98 43.69 -4.26
N LEU A 534 14.19 42.64 -4.09
CA LEU A 534 12.91 42.43 -4.78
C LEU A 534 11.79 43.29 -4.17
N THR A 535 11.93 44.60 -4.26
CA THR A 535 10.91 45.57 -3.83
C THR A 535 9.76 45.65 -4.84
N PRO A 536 8.57 46.15 -4.46
CA PRO A 536 7.48 46.36 -5.41
C PRO A 536 7.85 47.19 -6.63
N SER A 537 8.73 48.18 -6.50
CA SER A 537 9.23 48.96 -7.64
C SER A 537 10.13 48.13 -8.55
N THR A 538 11.09 47.38 -7.98
CA THR A 538 11.96 46.48 -8.76
C THR A 538 11.15 45.46 -9.55
N LEU A 539 10.09 44.91 -8.95
CA LEU A 539 9.24 43.90 -9.59
C LEU A 539 8.42 44.48 -10.77
N MET A 540 8.10 45.78 -10.76
CA MET A 540 7.46 46.44 -11.90
C MET A 540 8.39 46.53 -13.12
N ASP A 541 9.71 46.61 -12.89
CA ASP A 541 10.72 46.68 -13.95
C ASP A 541 10.99 45.30 -14.61
N ILE A 542 10.46 44.20 -14.04
CA ILE A 542 10.51 42.87 -14.65
C ILE A 542 9.47 42.80 -15.77
N ALA A 543 9.89 42.82 -17.03
CA ALA A 543 8.98 42.91 -18.18
C ALA A 543 8.17 41.62 -18.40
N ASP A 544 8.74 40.45 -18.10
CA ASP A 544 8.07 39.16 -18.27
C ASP A 544 7.07 38.90 -17.12
N PRO A 545 5.76 38.82 -17.40
CA PRO A 545 4.73 38.59 -16.38
C PRO A 545 4.96 37.29 -15.61
N ALA A 546 5.46 36.24 -16.27
CA ALA A 546 5.74 34.95 -15.65
C ALA A 546 6.85 35.06 -14.60
N MET A 547 7.96 35.68 -15.00
CA MET A 547 9.10 35.91 -14.13
C MET A 547 8.75 36.84 -12.97
N ARG A 548 7.93 37.88 -13.22
CA ARG A 548 7.45 38.78 -12.18
C ARG A 548 6.66 38.04 -11.11
N ILE A 549 5.68 37.22 -11.49
CA ILE A 549 4.87 36.42 -10.55
C ILE A 549 5.76 35.47 -9.73
N MET A 550 6.74 34.83 -10.38
CA MET A 550 7.68 33.95 -9.72
C MET A 550 8.56 34.70 -8.69
N LEU A 551 9.09 35.87 -9.05
CA LEU A 551 9.92 36.70 -8.16
C LEU A 551 9.11 37.35 -7.03
N GLU A 552 7.86 37.76 -7.28
CA GLU A 552 6.92 38.22 -6.25
C GLU A 552 6.68 37.15 -5.19
N ARG A 553 6.59 35.89 -5.63
CA ARG A 553 6.44 34.75 -4.72
C ARG A 553 7.74 34.46 -3.98
N PHE A 554 8.87 34.46 -4.68
CA PHE A 554 10.18 34.26 -4.05
C PHE A 554 10.44 35.29 -2.96
N ALA A 555 10.13 36.57 -3.21
CA ALA A 555 10.24 37.63 -2.21
C ALA A 555 9.37 37.38 -0.96
N LYS A 556 8.17 36.81 -1.13
CA LYS A 556 7.31 36.43 0.02
C LYS A 556 7.85 35.22 0.78
N GLU A 557 8.41 34.23 0.07
CA GLU A 557 8.91 32.98 0.64
C GLU A 557 10.27 33.12 1.33
N SER A 558 11.17 33.93 0.78
CA SER A 558 12.49 34.22 1.38
C SER A 558 12.36 34.86 2.76
N HIS A 559 11.33 35.71 2.97
CA HIS A 559 11.01 36.28 4.28
C HIS A 559 10.50 35.24 5.31
N MET A 560 9.99 34.09 4.86
CA MET A 560 9.42 33.05 5.73
C MET A 560 10.36 31.84 5.93
N GLY A 561 11.51 31.78 5.24
CA GLY A 561 12.49 30.71 5.35
C GLY A 561 11.99 29.34 4.88
N ASN A 562 10.96 29.30 4.03
CA ASN A 562 10.26 28.07 3.65
C ASN A 562 10.07 28.01 2.13
N TYR A 563 10.93 27.24 1.46
CA TYR A 563 10.94 27.14 -0.01
C TYR A 563 10.04 25.99 -0.50
N GLY A 564 9.31 26.20 -1.60
CA GLY A 564 8.51 25.15 -2.25
C GLY A 564 8.61 25.22 -3.77
N VAL A 565 8.80 24.06 -4.42
CA VAL A 565 8.87 23.98 -5.89
C VAL A 565 7.51 24.33 -6.49
N TYR A 566 7.49 25.32 -7.38
CA TYR A 566 6.29 25.68 -8.14
C TYR A 566 6.18 24.89 -9.44
N PHE A 567 4.97 24.42 -9.74
CA PHE A 567 4.59 23.92 -11.05
C PHE A 567 3.35 24.67 -11.54
N GLY A 568 3.44 25.45 -12.62
CA GLY A 568 2.28 26.21 -13.10
C GLY A 568 2.52 27.05 -14.36
N ASN A 569 1.54 27.90 -14.66
CA ASN A 569 1.54 28.87 -15.75
C ASN A 569 1.10 30.27 -15.23
N GLN A 570 0.88 31.24 -16.13
CA GLN A 570 0.53 32.63 -15.76
C GLN A 570 -0.81 32.76 -14.99
N ILE A 571 -1.63 31.69 -14.95
CA ILE A 571 -3.02 31.71 -14.47
C ILE A 571 -3.23 30.77 -13.28
N SER A 572 -2.53 29.63 -13.23
CA SER A 572 -2.74 28.56 -12.24
C SER A 572 -1.49 27.73 -12.00
N GLY A 573 -1.28 27.24 -10.78
CA GLY A 573 -0.20 26.31 -10.47
C GLY A 573 -0.28 25.71 -9.07
N ASN A 574 0.50 24.66 -8.86
CA ASN A 574 0.59 23.90 -7.62
C ASN A 574 1.96 24.11 -6.96
N VAL A 575 1.97 24.26 -5.63
CA VAL A 575 3.19 24.33 -4.83
C VAL A 575 3.45 22.98 -4.18
N ARG A 576 4.59 22.38 -4.48
CA ARG A 576 5.09 21.23 -3.73
C ARG A 576 6.08 21.74 -2.69
N LYS A 577 5.70 21.68 -1.40
CA LYS A 577 6.60 22.05 -0.31
C LYS A 577 7.83 21.16 -0.35
N ILE A 578 9.02 21.76 -0.30
CA ILE A 578 10.24 21.04 0.02
C ILE A 578 10.21 20.95 1.53
N VAL A 579 9.94 19.76 2.06
CA VAL A 579 9.93 19.57 3.51
C VAL A 579 11.39 19.71 3.97
N SER A 580 11.75 20.87 4.51
CA SER A 580 12.92 20.99 5.37
C SER A 580 12.62 20.17 6.63
N GLY A 581 13.23 19.00 6.75
CA GLY A 581 13.16 18.21 7.97
C GLY A 581 13.76 19.02 9.11
N SER A 582 12.93 19.41 10.07
CA SER A 582 13.32 19.97 11.36
C SER A 582 13.56 18.87 12.37
#